data_AF-A0A1Z5LBP8-F1
#
_entry.id   AF-A0A1Z5LBP8-F1
#
_cell.length_a   1.000
_cell.length_b   1.000
_cell.length_c   1.000
_cell.angle_alpha   90.00
_cell.angle_beta   90.00
_cell.angle_gamma   90.00
#
_symmetry.space_group_name_H-M   'P 1'
#
loop_
_entity.id
_entity.type
_entity.pdbx_description
1 polymer ?
#
loop_
_entity_poly.entity_id
_entity_poly.type
_entity_poly.pdbx_seq_one_letter_code
_entity_poly.pdbx_strand_id
1 'polypeptide(L)'
;MMTFMLTTCTSQLMTRETKLFEFRRADTLPLLLILDRRSDVITPLLNQWTYQAMVHELLKIHNNRVNLSQVPGLAKDLQDIVLSEDNDDFYANNMYLNFGEIGSNIKDLMDDFQRKTQSQQKVESIADMKAFVEAYPQFKKLQGAVTKHVTLMEELSRLVGAHCLLEVSEVEQELTCRTDHSDLLRRIRSLSIADMKAFVEAYPQFKKLQGAVTKHVTLMEELSRLVGAHCLLEVSEVEQELTCRTDHSDLLRRIRSLIGSSKVRDLDCLRLVMLYALQYEKHSNSDLHGLIELLKKRSISENSLKMIPAILEFRDKKHQQNDQFTADNVRAFTKKVIKGLKGVENIYTQHTPLVHEIVDDILRGRLKEASYPYVPKYSSFENSSRFQDIIVFIAGGVTYEESR
;
A
#
# COMPACT_ATOMS: atom_id res chain seq x y z
N MET A 1 32.60 2.22 -0.67
CA MET A 1 33.46 1.11 -0.19
C MET A 1 32.66 -0.17 -0.03
N MET A 2 31.52 -0.14 0.67
CA MET A 2 30.65 -1.31 0.81
C MET A 2 30.06 -1.80 -0.52
N THR A 3 29.51 -0.91 -1.35
CA THR A 3 28.99 -1.26 -2.69
C THR A 3 30.05 -1.89 -3.57
N PHE A 4 31.24 -1.29 -3.68
CA PHE A 4 32.36 -1.86 -4.44
C PHE A 4 32.77 -3.26 -3.96
N MET A 5 32.84 -3.47 -2.64
CA MET A 5 33.16 -4.78 -2.07
C MET A 5 32.06 -5.81 -2.39
N LEU A 6 30.78 -5.44 -2.23
CA LEU A 6 29.63 -6.29 -2.59
C LEU A 6 29.69 -6.67 -4.07
N THR A 7 29.83 -5.71 -4.97
CA THR A 7 29.90 -5.96 -6.41
C THR A 7 31.07 -6.87 -6.78
N THR A 8 32.25 -6.63 -6.20
CA THR A 8 33.44 -7.46 -6.46
C THR A 8 33.26 -8.88 -5.95
N CYS A 9 32.72 -9.05 -4.74
CA CYS A 9 32.48 -10.35 -4.13
C CYS A 9 31.42 -11.14 -4.92
N THR A 10 30.34 -10.49 -5.35
CA THR A 10 29.31 -11.10 -6.22
C THR A 10 29.92 -11.55 -7.55
N SER A 11 30.74 -10.70 -8.20
CA SER A 11 31.41 -11.05 -9.46
C SER A 11 32.37 -12.24 -9.29
N GLN A 12 33.13 -12.28 -8.19
CA GLN A 12 34.00 -13.41 -7.85
C GLN A 12 33.20 -14.70 -7.62
N LEU A 13 32.07 -14.62 -6.90
CA LEU A 13 31.21 -15.77 -6.63
C LEU A 13 30.58 -16.30 -7.92
N MET A 14 30.10 -15.43 -8.81
CA MET A 14 29.59 -15.82 -10.13
C MET A 14 30.66 -16.50 -10.98
N THR A 15 31.91 -16.02 -10.90
CA THR A 15 33.04 -16.63 -11.62
C THR A 15 33.38 -18.01 -11.04
N ARG A 16 33.39 -18.14 -9.70
CA ARG A 16 33.72 -19.38 -9.00
C ARG A 16 32.65 -20.46 -9.19
N GLU A 17 31.38 -20.10 -9.11
CA GLU A 17 30.24 -21.01 -9.22
C GLU A 17 29.63 -20.97 -10.62
N THR A 18 30.46 -20.94 -11.67
CA THR A 18 30.06 -20.66 -13.07
C THR A 18 28.92 -21.56 -13.55
N LYS A 19 28.89 -22.84 -13.13
CA LYS A 19 27.84 -23.81 -13.46
C LYS A 19 26.44 -23.39 -13.00
N LEU A 20 26.32 -22.64 -11.89
CA LEU A 20 25.04 -22.13 -11.41
C LEU A 20 24.51 -20.96 -12.25
N PHE A 21 25.40 -20.31 -13.01
CA PHE A 21 25.11 -19.14 -13.83
C PHE A 21 25.17 -19.44 -15.34
N GLU A 22 25.24 -20.72 -15.73
CA GLU A 22 25.11 -21.17 -17.13
C GLU A 22 23.64 -21.11 -17.60
N PHE A 23 23.10 -19.90 -17.70
CA PHE A 23 21.77 -19.65 -18.24
C PHE A 23 21.78 -19.62 -19.78
N ARG A 24 20.59 -19.80 -20.38
CA ARG A 24 20.42 -19.59 -21.82
C ARG A 24 20.82 -18.16 -22.17
N ARG A 25 21.71 -17.99 -23.16
CA ARG A 25 22.10 -16.66 -23.64
C ARG A 25 20.87 -15.94 -24.21
N ALA A 26 20.49 -14.84 -23.59
CA ALA A 26 19.49 -13.91 -24.10
C ALA A 26 20.14 -12.87 -25.02
N ASP A 27 19.38 -12.32 -25.95
CA ASP A 27 19.84 -11.27 -26.86
C ASP A 27 20.19 -9.96 -26.12
N THR A 28 19.54 -9.73 -24.98
CA THR A 28 19.82 -8.63 -24.04
C THR A 28 20.25 -9.17 -22.69
N LEU A 29 21.35 -8.63 -22.16
CA LEU A 29 21.87 -9.02 -20.85
C LEU A 29 21.07 -8.33 -19.73
N PRO A 30 20.78 -9.03 -18.61
CA PRO A 30 20.21 -8.41 -17.42
C PRO A 30 21.26 -7.52 -16.72
N LEU A 31 20.80 -6.47 -16.04
CA LEU A 31 21.63 -5.58 -15.24
C LEU A 31 21.36 -5.76 -13.75
N LEU A 32 22.40 -6.01 -12.96
CA LEU A 32 22.34 -5.94 -11.50
C LEU A 32 22.89 -4.59 -11.02
N LEU A 33 22.00 -3.73 -10.52
CA LEU A 33 22.35 -2.44 -9.93
C LEU A 33 22.46 -2.57 -8.40
N ILE A 34 23.65 -2.31 -7.85
CA ILE A 34 23.90 -2.35 -6.40
C ILE A 34 24.05 -0.91 -5.89
N LEU A 35 23.11 -0.49 -5.04
CA LEU A 35 23.06 0.83 -4.40
C LEU A 35 23.34 0.71 -2.90
N ASP A 36 23.68 1.85 -2.28
CA ASP A 36 23.85 1.99 -0.84
C ASP A 36 22.76 2.92 -0.31
N ARG A 37 22.11 2.56 0.80
CA ARG A 37 21.09 3.43 1.42
C ARG A 37 21.64 4.81 1.76
N ARG A 38 22.95 4.93 2.01
CA ARG A 38 23.62 6.20 2.29
C ARG A 38 23.58 7.20 1.13
N SER A 39 23.34 6.73 -0.10
CA SER A 39 23.21 7.61 -1.27
C SER A 39 21.90 8.39 -1.28
N ASP A 40 20.86 7.90 -0.60
CA ASP A 40 19.58 8.60 -0.45
C ASP A 40 19.02 8.31 0.93
N VAL A 41 19.30 9.20 1.86
CA VAL A 41 18.83 9.11 3.24
C VAL A 41 17.49 9.82 3.46
N ILE A 42 16.94 10.46 2.42
CA ILE A 42 15.73 11.29 2.48
C ILE A 42 14.49 10.42 2.33
N THR A 43 14.43 9.60 1.26
CA THR A 43 13.28 8.71 0.97
C THR A 43 12.72 7.97 2.20
N PRO A 44 13.53 7.27 3.02
CA PRO A 44 13.02 6.53 4.17
C PRO A 44 12.50 7.40 5.33
N LEU A 45 12.72 8.72 5.32
CA LEU A 45 12.25 9.63 6.38
C LEU A 45 10.90 10.27 6.08
N LEU A 46 10.50 10.36 4.81
CA LEU A 46 9.30 11.05 4.40
C LEU A 46 8.03 10.27 4.77
N ASN A 47 6.98 10.98 5.15
CA ASN A 47 5.64 10.41 5.24
C ASN A 47 5.17 9.94 3.85
N GLN A 48 4.46 8.82 3.85
CA GLN A 48 4.06 8.12 2.63
C GLN A 48 2.55 8.20 2.42
N TRP A 49 2.15 8.43 1.17
CA TRP A 49 0.75 8.67 0.79
C TRP A 49 0.19 7.71 -0.26
N THR A 50 0.97 6.70 -0.66
CA THR A 50 0.48 5.57 -1.44
C THR A 50 0.00 4.45 -0.56
N TYR A 51 -0.95 3.63 -1.01
CA TYR A 51 -1.68 2.74 -0.10
C TYR A 51 -0.78 1.84 0.74
N GLN A 52 0.07 1.05 0.08
CA GLN A 52 0.94 0.09 0.74
C GLN A 52 1.97 0.78 1.63
N ALA A 53 2.61 1.83 1.12
CA ALA A 53 3.63 2.56 1.86
C ALA A 53 3.04 3.24 3.10
N MET A 54 1.85 3.84 2.98
CA MET A 54 1.14 4.48 4.08
C MET A 54 0.68 3.48 5.15
N VAL A 55 0.16 2.31 4.73
CA VAL A 55 -0.16 1.23 5.67
C VAL A 55 1.08 0.77 6.41
N HIS A 56 2.21 0.55 5.73
CA HIS A 56 3.44 0.16 6.41
C HIS A 56 4.00 1.27 7.32
N GLU A 57 3.87 2.53 6.91
CA GLU A 57 4.35 3.67 7.68
C GLU A 57 3.59 3.82 9.00
N LEU A 58 2.25 3.77 8.95
CA LEU A 58 1.39 4.05 10.11
C LEU A 58 1.00 2.81 10.92
N LEU A 59 0.83 1.65 10.26
CA LEU A 59 0.28 0.43 10.88
C LEU A 59 1.26 -0.75 10.89
N LYS A 60 2.39 -0.62 10.17
CA LYS A 60 3.46 -1.62 10.04
C LYS A 60 2.98 -2.95 9.44
N ILE A 61 3.43 -3.20 8.21
CA ILE A 61 3.27 -4.49 7.55
C ILE A 61 4.43 -5.40 7.96
N HIS A 62 4.12 -6.54 8.58
CA HIS A 62 5.07 -7.59 8.92
C HIS A 62 4.63 -8.91 8.28
N ASN A 63 5.42 -9.47 7.37
CA ASN A 63 5.09 -10.71 6.65
C ASN A 63 3.67 -10.68 6.06
N ASN A 64 3.35 -9.61 5.33
CA ASN A 64 2.04 -9.38 4.72
C ASN A 64 0.87 -9.29 5.71
N ARG A 65 1.15 -9.03 7.00
CA ARG A 65 0.14 -8.87 8.05
C ARG A 65 0.21 -7.49 8.70
N VAL A 66 -0.96 -6.98 9.06
CA VAL A 66 -1.16 -5.73 9.79
C VAL A 66 -1.90 -6.03 11.07
N ASN A 67 -1.29 -5.68 12.21
CA ASN A 67 -1.89 -5.89 13.51
C ASN A 67 -2.66 -4.65 13.96
N LEU A 68 -3.98 -4.79 14.10
CA LEU A 68 -4.90 -3.76 14.55
C LEU A 68 -5.45 -4.02 15.96
N SER A 69 -4.81 -4.88 16.76
CA SER A 69 -5.26 -5.20 18.12
C SER A 69 -5.38 -3.99 19.06
N GLN A 70 -4.65 -2.91 18.75
CA GLN A 70 -4.67 -1.65 19.51
C GLN A 70 -5.85 -0.73 19.14
N VAL A 71 -6.56 -1.01 18.05
CA VAL A 71 -7.69 -0.19 17.62
C VAL A 71 -8.92 -0.56 18.46
N PRO A 72 -9.52 0.39 19.18
CA PRO A 72 -10.64 0.11 20.08
C PRO A 72 -11.89 -0.29 19.27
N GLY A 73 -12.62 -1.29 19.77
CA GLY A 73 -13.91 -1.71 19.21
C GLY A 73 -13.83 -2.69 18.04
N LEU A 74 -12.63 -3.12 17.60
CA LEU A 74 -12.51 -4.11 16.54
C LEU A 74 -12.87 -5.53 17.00
N ALA A 75 -13.64 -6.21 16.14
CA ALA A 75 -13.88 -7.64 16.27
C ALA A 75 -12.58 -8.45 16.16
N LYS A 76 -12.49 -9.57 16.88
CA LYS A 76 -11.24 -10.38 16.97
C LYS A 76 -10.70 -10.83 15.60
N ASP A 77 -11.58 -11.07 14.65
CA ASP A 77 -11.25 -11.48 13.28
C ASP A 77 -10.68 -10.34 12.41
N LEU A 78 -10.79 -9.08 12.85
CA LEU A 78 -10.25 -7.90 12.17
C LEU A 78 -8.99 -7.34 12.83
N GLN A 79 -8.51 -7.96 13.91
CA GLN A 79 -7.29 -7.53 14.62
C GLN A 79 -6.01 -7.95 13.91
N ASP A 80 -6.07 -8.93 13.00
CA ASP A 80 -4.93 -9.36 12.19
C ASP A 80 -5.36 -9.46 10.72
N ILE A 81 -4.93 -8.49 9.92
CA ILE A 81 -5.32 -8.36 8.52
C ILE A 81 -4.18 -8.81 7.62
N VAL A 82 -4.48 -9.71 6.67
CA VAL A 82 -3.54 -10.12 5.61
C VAL A 82 -3.70 -9.22 4.38
N LEU A 83 -2.60 -8.66 3.89
CA LEU A 83 -2.48 -7.87 2.66
C LEU A 83 -1.55 -8.58 1.68
N SER A 84 -2.11 -9.13 0.60
CA SER A 84 -1.37 -9.91 -0.41
C SER A 84 -1.94 -9.58 -1.79
N GLU A 85 -1.08 -9.16 -2.70
CA GLU A 85 -1.48 -8.84 -4.09
C GLU A 85 -2.04 -10.07 -4.81
N ASP A 86 -1.48 -11.26 -4.56
CA ASP A 86 -1.91 -12.51 -5.22
C ASP A 86 -3.32 -12.97 -4.83
N ASN A 87 -3.80 -12.57 -3.65
CA ASN A 87 -5.04 -13.08 -3.07
C ASN A 87 -6.13 -12.02 -2.91
N ASP A 88 -5.80 -10.75 -3.16
CA ASP A 88 -6.66 -9.61 -2.92
C ASP A 88 -6.62 -8.65 -4.12
N ASP A 89 -7.54 -8.87 -5.07
CA ASP A 89 -7.64 -8.09 -6.31
C ASP A 89 -7.85 -6.59 -6.03
N PHE A 90 -8.54 -6.24 -4.93
CA PHE A 90 -8.71 -4.85 -4.57
C PHE A 90 -7.37 -4.25 -4.15
N TYR A 91 -6.63 -4.94 -3.26
CA TYR A 91 -5.32 -4.48 -2.85
C TYR A 91 -4.35 -4.36 -4.02
N ALA A 92 -4.25 -5.38 -4.88
CA ALA A 92 -3.35 -5.38 -6.04
C ALA A 92 -3.57 -4.17 -6.97
N ASN A 93 -4.83 -3.81 -7.22
CA ASN A 93 -5.18 -2.68 -8.09
C ASN A 93 -5.01 -1.31 -7.42
N ASN A 94 -4.90 -1.25 -6.09
CA ASN A 94 -4.90 0.00 -5.33
C ASN A 94 -3.60 0.26 -4.55
N MET A 95 -2.69 -0.71 -4.46
CA MET A 95 -1.51 -0.65 -3.56
C MET A 95 -0.59 0.55 -3.79
N TYR A 96 -0.54 1.07 -5.03
CA TYR A 96 0.30 2.19 -5.44
C TYR A 96 -0.45 3.51 -5.63
N LEU A 97 -1.78 3.51 -5.51
CA LEU A 97 -2.59 4.71 -5.67
C LEU A 97 -2.45 5.63 -4.45
N ASN A 98 -2.73 6.91 -4.62
CA ASN A 98 -2.62 7.88 -3.54
C ASN A 98 -3.84 7.81 -2.59
N PHE A 99 -3.68 8.37 -1.38
CA PHE A 99 -4.70 8.37 -0.32
C PHE A 99 -6.09 8.84 -0.76
N GLY A 100 -6.18 9.86 -1.62
CA GLY A 100 -7.46 10.36 -2.13
C GLY A 100 -8.12 9.44 -3.16
N GLU A 101 -7.32 8.81 -4.02
CA GLU A 101 -7.78 7.82 -5.00
C GLU A 101 -8.30 6.55 -4.30
N ILE A 102 -7.59 6.05 -3.30
CA ILE A 102 -8.02 4.88 -2.52
C ILE A 102 -9.36 5.14 -1.84
N GLY A 103 -9.55 6.33 -1.24
CA GLY A 103 -10.82 6.69 -0.62
C GLY A 103 -11.99 6.68 -1.61
N SER A 104 -11.75 7.12 -2.85
CA SER A 104 -12.75 7.04 -3.93
C SER A 104 -13.02 5.60 -4.34
N ASN A 105 -11.98 4.79 -4.52
CA ASN A 105 -12.12 3.39 -4.95
C ASN A 105 -12.76 2.50 -3.87
N ILE A 106 -12.55 2.78 -2.58
CA ILE A 106 -13.25 2.10 -1.48
C ILE A 106 -14.74 2.46 -1.50
N LYS A 107 -15.08 3.72 -1.84
CA LYS A 107 -16.48 4.11 -2.03
C LYS A 107 -17.12 3.35 -3.18
N ASP A 108 -16.44 3.25 -4.32
CA ASP A 108 -16.95 2.49 -5.47
C ASP A 108 -17.13 1.00 -5.12
N LEU A 109 -16.18 0.40 -4.39
CA LEU A 109 -16.27 -0.96 -3.88
C LEU A 109 -17.48 -1.13 -2.95
N MET A 110 -17.75 -0.15 -2.10
CA MET A 110 -18.89 -0.13 -1.19
C MET A 110 -20.21 -0.03 -1.97
N ASP A 111 -20.30 0.88 -2.94
CA ASP A 111 -21.49 1.05 -3.78
C ASP A 111 -21.80 -0.24 -4.56
N ASP A 112 -20.77 -0.93 -5.06
CA ASP A 112 -20.90 -2.26 -5.67
C ASP A 112 -21.45 -3.30 -4.69
N PHE A 113 -20.97 -3.28 -3.45
CA PHE A 113 -21.45 -4.19 -2.41
C PHE A 113 -22.91 -3.90 -2.02
N GLN A 114 -23.30 -2.62 -1.94
CA GLN A 114 -24.68 -2.21 -1.65
C GLN A 114 -25.64 -2.64 -2.77
N ARG A 115 -25.26 -2.42 -4.04
CA ARG A 115 -26.02 -2.88 -5.21
C ARG A 115 -26.28 -4.39 -5.15
N LYS A 116 -25.25 -5.18 -4.85
CA LYS A 116 -25.37 -6.65 -4.75
C LYS A 116 -26.17 -7.11 -3.52
N THR A 117 -26.21 -6.31 -2.47
CA THR A 117 -26.98 -6.59 -1.24
C THR A 117 -28.41 -6.05 -1.30
N GLN A 118 -28.79 -5.33 -2.37
CA GLN A 118 -30.08 -4.63 -2.52
C GLN A 118 -30.41 -3.68 -1.35
N SER A 119 -29.38 -3.09 -0.73
CA SER A 119 -29.58 -2.12 0.35
C SER A 119 -29.80 -0.72 -0.23
N GLN A 120 -30.80 0.00 0.30
CA GLN A 120 -31.10 1.39 -0.08
C GLN A 120 -30.45 2.43 0.85
N GLN A 121 -29.57 2.01 1.77
CA GLN A 121 -28.90 2.94 2.68
C GLN A 121 -27.92 3.85 1.93
N LYS A 122 -28.05 5.16 2.11
CA LYS A 122 -27.11 6.14 1.57
C LYS A 122 -25.81 6.10 2.38
N VAL A 123 -24.68 5.87 1.71
CA VAL A 123 -23.33 5.86 2.34
C VAL A 123 -22.49 6.97 1.69
N GLU A 124 -22.20 8.02 2.47
CA GLU A 124 -21.47 9.19 1.96
C GLU A 124 -20.11 9.38 2.62
N SER A 125 -19.93 8.88 3.85
CA SER A 125 -18.71 9.02 4.64
C SER A 125 -18.08 7.67 5.02
N ILE A 126 -16.80 7.70 5.41
CA ILE A 126 -16.10 6.53 5.96
C ILE A 126 -16.80 5.99 7.21
N ALA A 127 -17.38 6.87 8.03
CA ALA A 127 -18.14 6.48 9.22
C ALA A 127 -19.41 5.68 8.84
N ASP A 128 -20.10 6.09 7.77
CA ASP A 128 -21.26 5.36 7.25
C ASP A 128 -20.85 3.98 6.71
N MET A 129 -19.72 3.91 6.01
CA MET A 129 -19.17 2.63 5.51
C MET A 129 -18.90 1.66 6.66
N LYS A 130 -18.27 2.14 7.74
CA LYS A 130 -18.00 1.33 8.93
C LYS A 130 -19.29 0.82 9.56
N ALA A 131 -20.24 1.72 9.85
CA ALA A 131 -21.50 1.37 10.50
C ALA A 131 -22.29 0.32 9.70
N PHE A 132 -22.26 0.42 8.37
CA PHE A 132 -22.86 -0.56 7.48
C PHE A 132 -22.20 -1.94 7.60
N VAL A 133 -20.85 -1.98 7.55
CA VAL A 133 -20.07 -3.21 7.68
C VAL A 133 -20.32 -3.88 9.04
N GLU A 134 -20.43 -3.11 10.12
CA GLU A 134 -20.67 -3.60 11.47
C GLU A 134 -22.08 -4.19 11.68
N ALA A 135 -23.09 -3.75 10.92
CA ALA A 135 -24.45 -4.31 10.98
C ALA A 135 -24.58 -5.67 10.25
N TYR A 136 -23.63 -6.00 9.37
CA TYR A 136 -23.70 -7.15 8.48
C TYR A 136 -23.61 -8.55 9.14
N PRO A 137 -22.92 -8.78 10.28
CA PRO A 137 -22.85 -10.10 10.93
C PRO A 137 -24.21 -10.74 11.24
N GLN A 138 -25.27 -9.92 11.43
CA GLN A 138 -26.64 -10.40 11.63
C GLN A 138 -27.21 -11.05 10.35
N PHE A 139 -26.92 -10.48 9.18
CA PHE A 139 -27.29 -11.05 7.88
C PHE A 139 -26.60 -12.41 7.62
N LYS A 140 -25.34 -12.55 8.03
CA LYS A 140 -24.57 -13.80 7.90
C LYS A 140 -25.23 -14.99 8.61
N LYS A 141 -25.80 -14.77 9.80
CA LYS A 141 -26.52 -15.83 10.54
C LYS A 141 -27.76 -16.29 9.77
N LEU A 142 -28.51 -15.35 9.21
CA LEU A 142 -29.70 -15.63 8.41
C LEU A 142 -29.33 -16.40 7.12
N GLN A 143 -28.28 -15.95 6.42
CA GLN A 143 -27.77 -16.59 5.21
C GLN A 143 -27.25 -18.02 5.43
N GLY A 144 -26.58 -18.28 6.55
CA GLY A 144 -26.10 -19.63 6.90
C GLY A 144 -27.25 -20.62 7.10
N ALA A 145 -28.40 -20.15 7.62
CA ALA A 145 -29.61 -20.97 7.69
C ALA A 145 -30.19 -21.23 6.29
N VAL A 146 -30.27 -20.19 5.44
CA VAL A 146 -30.76 -20.32 4.06
C VAL A 146 -29.95 -21.37 3.29
N THR A 147 -28.63 -21.28 3.28
CA THR A 147 -27.77 -22.23 2.55
C THR A 147 -28.03 -23.69 2.95
N LYS A 148 -28.17 -23.97 4.25
CA LYS A 148 -28.50 -25.32 4.75
C LYS A 148 -29.84 -25.80 4.23
N HIS A 149 -30.86 -24.94 4.27
CA HIS A 149 -32.19 -25.29 3.77
C HIS A 149 -32.21 -25.48 2.25
N VAL A 150 -31.43 -24.71 1.48
CA VAL A 150 -31.29 -24.89 0.03
C VAL A 150 -30.70 -26.25 -0.29
N THR A 151 -29.57 -26.62 0.32
CA THR A 151 -28.94 -27.92 0.08
C THR A 151 -29.87 -29.09 0.44
N LEU A 152 -30.61 -28.96 1.54
CA LEU A 152 -31.62 -29.95 1.91
C LEU A 152 -32.78 -29.98 0.91
N MET A 153 -33.25 -28.84 0.43
CA MET A 153 -34.34 -28.77 -0.55
C MET A 153 -33.94 -29.30 -1.93
N GLU A 154 -32.70 -29.05 -2.39
CA GLU A 154 -32.18 -29.65 -3.64
C GLU A 154 -32.18 -31.19 -3.52
N GLU A 155 -31.73 -31.72 -2.39
CA GLU A 155 -31.65 -33.17 -2.22
C GLU A 155 -33.02 -33.82 -2.00
N LEU A 156 -33.93 -33.14 -1.30
CA LEU A 156 -35.34 -33.54 -1.24
C LEU A 156 -35.98 -33.49 -2.62
N SER A 157 -35.72 -32.47 -3.43
CA SER A 157 -36.23 -32.37 -4.80
C SER A 157 -35.70 -33.50 -5.68
N ARG A 158 -34.40 -33.83 -5.55
CA ARG A 158 -33.78 -34.97 -6.23
C ARG A 158 -34.46 -36.29 -5.85
N LEU A 159 -34.69 -36.53 -4.56
CA LEU A 159 -35.36 -37.74 -4.07
C LEU A 159 -36.83 -37.80 -4.51
N VAL A 160 -37.56 -36.69 -4.46
CA VAL A 160 -38.96 -36.60 -4.93
C VAL A 160 -39.07 -36.96 -6.41
N GLY A 161 -38.15 -36.46 -7.24
CA GLY A 161 -38.10 -36.79 -8.67
C GLY A 161 -37.65 -38.24 -8.93
N ALA A 162 -36.61 -38.71 -8.24
CA ALA A 162 -36.06 -40.05 -8.44
C ALA A 162 -37.03 -41.18 -8.03
N HIS A 163 -37.90 -40.90 -7.07
CA HIS A 163 -38.85 -41.87 -6.53
C HIS A 163 -40.30 -41.60 -6.92
N CYS A 164 -40.55 -40.68 -7.86
CA CYS A 164 -41.92 -40.37 -8.31
C CYS A 164 -42.87 -40.02 -7.14
N LEU A 165 -42.33 -39.39 -6.08
CA LEU A 165 -43.07 -39.23 -4.82
C LEU A 165 -44.28 -38.31 -4.96
N LEU A 166 -44.30 -37.44 -5.97
CA LEU A 166 -45.47 -36.61 -6.25
C LEU A 166 -46.64 -37.44 -6.78
N GLU A 167 -46.39 -38.31 -7.75
CA GLU A 167 -47.43 -39.18 -8.31
C GLU A 167 -47.94 -40.17 -7.25
N VAL A 168 -47.04 -40.73 -6.44
CA VAL A 168 -47.41 -41.58 -5.30
C VAL A 168 -48.27 -40.81 -4.30
N SER A 169 -47.87 -39.59 -3.93
CA SER A 169 -48.62 -38.78 -2.96
C SER A 169 -49.99 -38.36 -3.48
N GLU A 170 -50.11 -38.10 -4.79
CA GLU A 170 -51.37 -37.71 -5.43
C GLU A 170 -52.40 -38.84 -5.30
N VAL A 171 -52.00 -40.07 -5.61
CA VAL A 171 -52.87 -41.25 -5.46
C VAL A 171 -53.21 -41.51 -3.99
N GLU A 172 -52.22 -41.43 -3.09
CA GLU A 172 -52.44 -41.63 -1.63
C GLU A 172 -53.40 -40.59 -1.04
N GLN A 173 -53.26 -39.32 -1.44
CA GLN A 173 -54.09 -38.22 -0.98
C GLN A 173 -55.47 -38.26 -1.62
N GLU A 174 -55.60 -38.59 -2.90
CA GLU A 174 -56.91 -38.79 -3.55
C GLU A 174 -57.69 -39.93 -2.88
N LEU A 175 -56.98 -40.96 -2.40
CA LEU A 175 -57.56 -42.04 -1.60
C LEU A 175 -58.06 -41.59 -0.22
N THR A 176 -57.40 -40.60 0.41
CA THR A 176 -57.57 -40.29 1.84
C THR A 176 -58.24 -38.95 2.14
N CYS A 177 -58.01 -37.92 1.33
CA CYS A 177 -58.46 -36.55 1.55
C CYS A 177 -58.89 -35.96 0.21
N ARG A 178 -60.19 -35.99 -0.09
CA ARG A 178 -60.77 -35.33 -1.28
C ARG A 178 -60.68 -33.80 -1.20
N THR A 179 -59.47 -33.22 -1.23
CA THR A 179 -59.23 -31.77 -1.24
C THR A 179 -58.01 -31.37 -2.08
N ASP A 180 -58.03 -30.10 -2.51
CA ASP A 180 -57.25 -29.51 -3.60
C ASP A 180 -55.73 -29.53 -3.37
N HIS A 181 -55.10 -30.56 -3.92
CA HIS A 181 -53.67 -30.86 -3.89
C HIS A 181 -52.81 -29.85 -4.67
N SER A 182 -53.45 -29.03 -5.51
CA SER A 182 -52.77 -28.15 -6.48
C SER A 182 -52.10 -26.94 -5.82
N ASP A 183 -52.67 -26.40 -4.75
CA ASP A 183 -52.18 -25.18 -4.10
C ASP A 183 -50.90 -25.39 -3.26
N LEU A 184 -50.76 -26.55 -2.61
CA LEU A 184 -49.57 -26.89 -1.82
C LEU A 184 -48.37 -27.21 -2.73
N LEU A 185 -48.61 -27.96 -3.80
CA LEU A 185 -47.62 -28.26 -4.86
C LEU A 185 -47.13 -27.00 -5.56
N ARG A 186 -48.04 -26.07 -5.85
CA ARG A 186 -47.71 -24.76 -6.43
C ARG A 186 -46.86 -23.92 -5.49
N ARG A 187 -47.14 -23.91 -4.18
CA ARG A 187 -46.33 -23.21 -3.17
C ARG A 187 -44.91 -23.78 -3.00
N ILE A 188 -44.76 -25.10 -3.08
CA ILE A 188 -43.45 -25.77 -3.04
C ILE A 188 -42.66 -25.48 -4.33
N ARG A 189 -43.33 -25.46 -5.50
CA ARG A 189 -42.72 -25.08 -6.78
C ARG A 189 -42.42 -23.57 -6.90
N SER A 190 -43.18 -22.72 -6.21
CA SER A 190 -43.02 -21.25 -6.27
C SER A 190 -41.90 -20.71 -5.38
N LEU A 191 -41.40 -21.49 -4.42
CA LEU A 191 -40.10 -21.25 -3.78
C LEU A 191 -39.02 -21.65 -4.79
N SER A 192 -38.75 -20.73 -5.73
CA SER A 192 -37.87 -20.92 -6.87
C SER A 192 -36.50 -21.48 -6.45
N ILE A 193 -36.31 -22.79 -6.67
CA ILE A 193 -35.03 -23.50 -6.51
C ILE A 193 -33.96 -22.82 -7.39
N ALA A 194 -34.37 -22.23 -8.52
CA ALA A 194 -33.50 -21.50 -9.42
C ALA A 194 -32.85 -20.27 -8.75
N ASP A 195 -33.61 -19.45 -8.01
CA ASP A 195 -33.08 -18.28 -7.31
C ASP A 195 -32.14 -18.68 -6.16
N MET A 196 -32.52 -19.74 -5.44
CA MET A 196 -31.70 -20.29 -4.35
C MET A 196 -30.39 -20.92 -4.85
N LYS A 197 -30.41 -21.60 -6.01
CA LYS A 197 -29.22 -22.15 -6.65
C LYS A 197 -28.29 -21.06 -7.18
N ALA A 198 -28.85 -20.05 -7.87
CA ALA A 198 -28.09 -18.88 -8.32
C ALA A 198 -27.38 -18.17 -7.16
N PHE A 199 -28.04 -18.09 -6.00
CA PHE A 199 -27.44 -17.54 -4.79
C PHE A 199 -26.27 -18.37 -4.25
N VAL A 200 -26.39 -19.70 -4.19
CA VAL A 200 -25.31 -20.60 -3.74
C VAL A 200 -24.10 -20.52 -4.67
N GLU A 201 -24.32 -20.45 -5.99
CA GLU A 201 -23.26 -20.30 -6.99
C GLU A 201 -22.56 -18.93 -6.89
N ALA A 202 -23.30 -17.85 -6.60
CA ALA A 202 -22.73 -16.51 -6.43
C ALA A 202 -22.09 -16.27 -5.04
N TYR A 203 -22.40 -17.11 -4.04
CA TYR A 203 -22.00 -16.91 -2.65
C TYR A 203 -20.48 -16.79 -2.42
N PRO A 204 -19.61 -17.61 -3.04
CA PRO A 204 -18.16 -17.49 -2.85
C PRO A 204 -17.62 -16.12 -3.31
N GLN A 205 -18.10 -15.62 -4.45
CA GLN A 205 -17.71 -14.31 -4.97
C GLN A 205 -18.23 -13.19 -4.06
N PHE A 206 -19.47 -13.32 -3.58
CA PHE A 206 -20.05 -12.39 -2.61
C PHE A 206 -19.23 -12.34 -1.30
N LYS A 207 -18.79 -13.50 -0.80
CA LYS A 207 -17.95 -13.60 0.41
C LYS A 207 -16.57 -12.98 0.21
N LYS A 208 -15.94 -13.16 -0.96
CA LYS A 208 -14.67 -12.49 -1.30
C LYS A 208 -14.84 -10.96 -1.30
N LEU A 209 -15.89 -10.46 -1.95
CA LEU A 209 -16.22 -9.03 -1.98
C LEU A 209 -16.46 -8.46 -0.57
N GLN A 210 -17.27 -9.15 0.25
CA GLN A 210 -17.52 -8.76 1.63
C GLN A 210 -16.23 -8.66 2.45
N GLY A 211 -15.33 -9.66 2.31
CA GLY A 211 -14.05 -9.69 3.00
C GLY A 211 -13.18 -8.49 2.61
N ALA A 212 -13.11 -8.17 1.31
CA ALA A 212 -12.39 -7.00 0.81
C ALA A 212 -12.98 -5.68 1.36
N VAL A 213 -14.30 -5.50 1.27
CA VAL A 213 -14.99 -4.30 1.80
C VAL A 213 -14.68 -4.11 3.28
N THR A 214 -14.88 -5.15 4.08
CA THR A 214 -14.65 -5.09 5.53
C THR A 214 -13.19 -4.72 5.84
N LYS A 215 -12.25 -5.42 5.20
CA LYS A 215 -10.82 -5.21 5.41
C LYS A 215 -10.38 -3.79 5.06
N HIS A 216 -10.71 -3.33 3.85
CA HIS A 216 -10.20 -2.08 3.32
C HIS A 216 -10.92 -0.86 3.92
N VAL A 217 -12.21 -0.97 4.27
CA VAL A 217 -12.90 0.07 5.05
C VAL A 217 -12.28 0.22 6.43
N THR A 218 -12.00 -0.88 7.14
CA THR A 218 -11.34 -0.83 8.46
C THR A 218 -9.95 -0.21 8.38
N LEU A 219 -9.13 -0.59 7.39
CA LEU A 219 -7.81 0.01 7.21
C LEU A 219 -7.92 1.49 6.88
N MET A 220 -8.81 1.88 5.97
CA MET A 220 -8.99 3.28 5.55
C MET A 220 -9.49 4.16 6.70
N GLU A 221 -10.40 3.66 7.52
CA GLU A 221 -10.87 4.35 8.71
C GLU A 221 -9.71 4.63 9.67
N GLU A 222 -8.89 3.62 9.96
CA GLU A 222 -7.77 3.76 10.88
C GLU A 222 -6.69 4.68 10.32
N LEU A 223 -6.38 4.59 9.02
CA LEU A 223 -5.47 5.53 8.35
C LEU A 223 -6.00 6.96 8.44
N SER A 224 -7.28 7.19 8.12
CA SER A 224 -7.91 8.50 8.20
C SER A 224 -7.88 9.06 9.63
N ARG A 225 -8.12 8.20 10.63
CA ARG A 225 -8.05 8.57 12.05
C ARG A 225 -6.64 9.02 12.43
N LEU A 226 -5.61 8.26 12.04
CA LEU A 226 -4.21 8.58 12.35
C LEU A 226 -3.73 9.86 11.65
N VAL A 227 -4.11 10.06 10.38
CA VAL A 227 -3.80 11.28 9.63
C VAL A 227 -4.35 12.51 10.35
N GLY A 228 -5.63 12.48 10.74
CA GLY A 228 -6.26 13.58 11.44
C GLY A 228 -5.75 13.78 12.87
N ALA A 229 -5.51 12.68 13.60
CA ALA A 229 -5.04 12.74 14.98
C ALA A 229 -3.63 13.33 15.11
N HIS A 230 -2.77 13.11 14.11
CA HIS A 230 -1.36 13.48 14.14
C HIS A 230 -0.99 14.65 13.23
N CYS A 231 -1.97 15.30 12.60
CA CYS A 231 -1.73 16.43 11.67
C CYS A 231 -0.72 16.05 10.57
N LEU A 232 -0.86 14.85 10.00
CA LEU A 232 0.15 14.32 9.07
C LEU A 232 0.19 15.07 7.73
N LEU A 233 -0.92 15.72 7.33
CA LEU A 233 -0.95 16.55 6.13
C LEU A 233 -0.01 17.75 6.28
N GLU A 234 -0.10 18.48 7.39
CA GLU A 234 0.73 19.64 7.67
C GLU A 234 2.21 19.26 7.87
N VAL A 235 2.47 18.13 8.54
CA VAL A 235 3.83 17.59 8.67
C VAL A 235 4.40 17.26 7.30
N SER A 236 3.66 16.50 6.49
CA SER A 236 4.13 16.06 5.17
C SER A 236 4.33 17.23 4.21
N GLU A 237 3.50 18.28 4.28
CA GLU A 237 3.70 19.48 3.46
C GLU A 237 5.08 20.10 3.74
N VAL A 238 5.44 20.27 5.02
CA VAL A 238 6.75 20.79 5.42
C VAL A 238 7.89 19.85 5.01
N GLU A 239 7.71 18.53 5.10
CA GLU A 239 8.70 17.54 4.62
C GLU A 239 8.97 17.68 3.12
N GLN A 240 7.91 17.79 2.31
CA GLN A 240 8.04 17.90 0.86
C GLN A 240 8.71 19.22 0.48
N GLU A 241 8.34 20.33 1.11
CA GLU A 241 9.00 21.62 0.89
C GLU A 241 10.47 21.64 1.32
N LEU A 242 10.82 20.95 2.41
CA LEU A 242 12.21 20.78 2.84
C LEU A 242 13.06 20.10 1.76
N THR A 243 12.49 19.10 1.07
CA THR A 243 13.20 18.39 -0.01
C THR A 243 13.25 19.18 -1.33
N CYS A 244 12.20 19.94 -1.64
CA CYS A 244 12.03 20.63 -2.94
C CYS A 244 12.49 22.10 -2.95
N ARG A 245 13.04 22.61 -1.83
CA ARG A 245 13.65 23.95 -1.60
C ARG A 245 12.68 25.14 -1.72
N THR A 246 12.17 25.60 -0.59
CA THR A 246 11.41 26.86 -0.42
C THR A 246 12.14 27.89 0.48
N ASP A 247 11.47 28.99 0.85
CA ASP A 247 12.00 30.02 1.76
C ASP A 247 12.33 29.42 3.13
N HIS A 248 13.63 29.40 3.46
CA HIS A 248 14.17 28.86 4.71
C HIS A 248 13.52 29.49 5.95
N SER A 249 13.21 30.78 5.92
CA SER A 249 12.71 31.51 7.09
C SER A 249 11.29 31.08 7.45
N ASP A 250 10.43 30.91 6.44
CA ASP A 250 9.08 30.40 6.60
C ASP A 250 9.07 28.94 7.07
N LEU A 251 9.89 28.09 6.44
CA LEU A 251 10.03 26.68 6.82
C LEU A 251 10.48 26.53 8.26
N LEU A 252 11.52 27.26 8.67
CA LEU A 252 12.01 27.21 10.05
C LEU A 252 10.91 27.60 11.06
N ARG A 253 10.10 28.61 10.74
CA ARG A 253 8.95 29.01 11.56
C ARG A 253 7.90 27.91 11.66
N ARG A 254 7.53 27.28 10.53
CA ARG A 254 6.55 26.19 10.49
C ARG A 254 7.03 24.95 11.24
N ILE A 255 8.29 24.56 11.07
CA ILE A 255 8.91 23.45 11.84
C ILE A 255 8.81 23.73 13.34
N ARG A 256 9.17 24.93 13.81
CA ARG A 256 9.04 25.29 15.23
C ARG A 256 7.60 25.19 15.73
N SER A 257 6.63 25.62 14.92
CA SER A 257 5.20 25.51 15.25
C SER A 257 4.76 24.05 15.38
N LEU A 258 5.19 23.17 14.46
CA LEU A 258 4.85 21.75 14.48
C LEU A 258 5.47 21.04 15.70
N ILE A 259 6.74 21.32 16.01
CA ILE A 259 7.42 20.75 17.20
C ILE A 259 6.71 21.16 18.50
N GLY A 260 6.20 22.40 18.55
CA GLY A 260 5.44 22.91 19.70
C GLY A 260 4.04 22.30 19.87
N SER A 261 3.49 21.61 18.85
CA SER A 261 2.14 21.05 18.88
C SER A 261 2.13 19.65 19.49
N SER A 262 1.38 19.43 20.58
CA SER A 262 1.25 18.11 21.21
C SER A 262 0.55 17.05 20.33
N LYS A 263 -0.10 17.45 19.24
CA LYS A 263 -0.76 16.53 18.29
C LYS A 263 0.23 15.78 17.39
N VAL A 264 1.32 16.45 17.00
CA VAL A 264 2.35 15.89 16.12
C VAL A 264 3.14 14.83 16.91
N ARG A 265 3.47 13.69 16.31
CA ARG A 265 4.20 12.63 17.03
C ARG A 265 5.66 13.03 17.23
N ASP A 266 6.29 12.52 18.30
CA ASP A 266 7.71 12.75 18.56
C ASP A 266 8.61 12.25 17.43
N LEU A 267 8.23 11.14 16.79
CA LEU A 267 8.90 10.58 15.62
C LEU A 267 8.88 11.56 14.42
N ASP A 268 7.74 12.20 14.17
CA ASP A 268 7.58 13.15 13.07
C ASP A 268 8.40 14.42 13.33
N CYS A 269 8.37 14.92 14.57
CA CYS A 269 9.22 16.03 15.00
C CYS A 269 10.71 15.71 14.79
N LEU A 270 11.15 14.50 15.16
CA LEU A 270 12.52 14.07 14.96
C LEU A 270 12.89 14.01 13.48
N ARG A 271 12.04 13.43 12.64
CA ARG A 271 12.23 13.34 11.18
C ARG A 271 12.32 14.72 10.53
N LEU A 272 11.44 15.65 10.89
CA LEU A 272 11.49 17.04 10.42
C LEU A 272 12.84 17.69 10.73
N VAL A 273 13.38 17.50 11.94
CA VAL A 273 14.68 18.05 12.33
C VAL A 273 15.84 17.34 11.62
N MET A 274 15.74 16.02 11.39
CA MET A 274 16.73 15.27 10.60
C MET A 274 16.75 15.73 9.13
N LEU A 275 15.59 15.92 8.51
CA LEU A 275 15.45 16.47 7.16
C LEU A 275 15.99 17.90 7.07
N TYR A 276 15.66 18.75 8.05
CA TYR A 276 16.21 20.10 8.16
C TYR A 276 17.74 20.08 8.27
N ALA A 277 18.29 19.20 9.11
CA ALA A 277 19.74 19.05 9.28
C ALA A 277 20.41 18.64 7.96
N LEU A 278 19.83 17.67 7.25
CA LEU A 278 20.33 17.21 5.95
C LEU A 278 20.33 18.33 4.90
N GLN A 279 19.28 19.15 4.88
CA GLN A 279 19.07 20.18 3.86
C GLN A 279 19.85 21.47 4.14
N TYR A 280 19.90 21.91 5.40
CA TYR A 280 20.39 23.25 5.78
C TYR A 280 21.66 23.23 6.65
N GLU A 281 22.43 22.14 6.66
CA GLU A 281 23.70 22.07 7.41
C GLU A 281 24.68 23.21 7.10
N LYS A 282 24.81 23.58 5.82
CA LYS A 282 25.73 24.64 5.36
C LYS A 282 25.04 26.01 5.22
N HIS A 283 23.78 26.13 5.63
CA HIS A 283 23.03 27.39 5.48
C HIS A 283 23.44 28.39 6.56
N SER A 284 23.74 29.63 6.17
CA SER A 284 24.24 30.67 7.09
C SER A 284 23.31 30.97 8.26
N ASN A 285 21.99 30.88 8.03
CA ASN A 285 20.97 31.12 9.05
C ASN A 285 20.39 29.81 9.63
N SER A 286 21.10 28.68 9.52
CA SER A 286 20.64 27.41 10.07
C SER A 286 20.52 27.48 11.60
N ASP A 287 19.39 27.05 12.15
CA ASP A 287 19.14 26.98 13.60
C ASP A 287 18.90 25.54 14.06
N LEU A 288 19.80 24.63 13.68
CA LEU A 288 19.70 23.24 14.09
C LEU A 288 19.76 23.08 15.62
N HIS A 289 20.59 23.88 16.30
CA HIS A 289 20.71 23.83 17.75
C HIS A 289 19.40 24.22 18.44
N GLY A 290 18.75 25.31 18.02
CA GLY A 290 17.46 25.72 18.57
C GLY A 290 16.36 24.68 18.36
N LEU A 291 16.35 24.00 17.20
CA LEU A 291 15.42 22.89 16.95
C LEU A 291 15.67 21.70 17.89
N ILE A 292 16.93 21.32 18.13
CA ILE A 292 17.29 20.25 19.09
C ILE A 292 16.82 20.61 20.51
N GLU A 293 16.99 21.86 20.94
CA GLU A 293 16.52 22.30 22.25
C GLU A 293 14.98 22.27 22.37
N LEU A 294 14.24 22.51 21.28
CA LEU A 294 12.79 22.30 21.28
C LEU A 294 12.41 20.83 21.41
N LEU A 295 13.13 19.91 20.75
CA LEU A 295 12.91 18.47 20.91
C LEU A 295 13.20 17.99 22.34
N LYS A 296 14.25 18.53 22.98
CA LYS A 296 14.55 18.26 24.40
C LYS A 296 13.46 18.76 25.33
N LYS A 297 12.93 19.97 25.10
CA LYS A 297 11.79 20.51 25.86
C LYS A 297 10.54 19.63 25.73
N ARG A 298 10.39 18.95 24.60
CA ARG A 298 9.33 17.98 24.34
C ARG A 298 9.57 16.62 25.01
N SER A 299 10.68 16.45 25.75
CA SER A 299 11.07 15.20 26.41
C SER A 299 11.35 14.03 25.45
N ILE A 300 11.80 14.33 24.23
CA ILE A 300 12.32 13.30 23.32
C ILE A 300 13.61 12.71 23.90
N SER A 301 13.73 11.38 23.86
CA SER A 301 14.85 10.67 24.47
C SER A 301 16.20 11.07 23.87
N GLU A 302 17.25 11.13 24.71
CA GLU A 302 18.62 11.41 24.27
C GLU A 302 19.12 10.43 23.20
N ASN A 303 18.67 9.17 23.24
CA ASN A 303 19.01 8.18 22.22
C ASN A 303 18.40 8.53 20.85
N SER A 304 17.17 9.06 20.83
CA SER A 304 16.53 9.56 19.61
C SER A 304 17.24 10.82 19.09
N LEU A 305 17.63 11.74 19.97
CA LEU A 305 18.33 12.97 19.56
C LEU A 305 19.69 12.69 18.92
N LYS A 306 20.41 11.64 19.35
CA LYS A 306 21.66 11.19 18.73
C LYS A 306 21.50 10.76 17.26
N MET A 307 20.28 10.48 16.79
CA MET A 307 20.03 10.14 15.39
C MET A 307 20.27 11.34 14.45
N ILE A 308 20.12 12.58 14.94
CA ILE A 308 20.30 13.81 14.15
C ILE A 308 21.76 14.00 13.69
N PRO A 309 22.79 13.97 14.57
CA PRO A 309 24.17 13.98 14.11
C PRO A 309 24.54 12.69 13.37
N ALA A 310 24.02 11.53 13.80
CA ALA A 310 24.34 10.25 13.18
C ALA A 310 23.91 10.17 11.71
N ILE A 311 22.78 10.77 11.31
CA ILE A 311 22.35 10.74 9.90
C ILE A 311 23.24 11.60 9.00
N LEU A 312 23.79 12.71 9.52
CA LEU A 312 24.76 13.56 8.81
C LEU A 312 26.09 12.83 8.59
N GLU A 313 26.47 11.97 9.53
CA GLU A 313 27.64 11.09 9.40
C GLU A 313 27.37 9.89 8.50
N PHE A 314 26.16 9.33 8.56
CA PHE A 314 25.76 8.14 7.80
C PHE A 314 25.70 8.41 6.29
N ARG A 315 25.16 9.56 5.86
CA ARG A 315 24.98 9.87 4.44
C ARG A 315 26.31 9.87 3.65
N ASP A 316 26.26 9.51 2.37
CA ASP A 316 27.45 9.54 1.52
C ASP A 316 27.77 10.97 1.05
N LYS A 317 28.87 11.53 1.54
CA LYS A 317 29.33 12.89 1.20
C LYS A 317 29.73 13.05 -0.27
N LYS A 318 29.98 11.96 -1.01
CA LYS A 318 30.40 12.03 -2.43
C LYS A 318 29.26 12.39 -3.38
N HIS A 319 28.03 12.01 -3.06
CA HIS A 319 26.87 12.29 -3.90
C HIS A 319 26.43 13.77 -3.82
N GLN A 320 26.91 14.52 -2.82
CA GLN A 320 26.60 15.93 -2.59
C GLN A 320 27.15 16.90 -3.67
N GLN A 321 28.23 16.55 -4.39
CA GLN A 321 28.77 17.42 -5.46
C GLN A 321 27.93 17.37 -6.75
N ASN A 322 27.17 16.30 -6.96
CA ASN A 322 26.21 16.20 -8.05
C ASN A 322 24.79 16.65 -7.65
N ASP A 323 24.55 17.01 -6.37
CA ASP A 323 23.22 17.46 -5.91
C ASP A 323 22.82 18.87 -6.37
N GLN A 324 23.78 19.64 -6.91
CA GLN A 324 23.43 20.85 -7.67
C GLN A 324 22.70 20.47 -8.97
N PHE A 325 22.99 19.30 -9.55
CA PHE A 325 22.33 18.77 -10.76
C PHE A 325 20.95 18.15 -10.46
N THR A 326 20.74 17.57 -9.28
CA THR A 326 19.43 17.02 -8.86
C THR A 326 18.44 18.14 -8.59
N ALA A 327 18.82 19.23 -7.91
CA ALA A 327 17.90 20.34 -7.67
C ALA A 327 17.41 21.02 -8.97
N ASP A 328 18.27 21.17 -9.98
CA ASP A 328 17.91 21.79 -11.26
C ASP A 328 17.13 20.83 -12.21
N ASN A 329 17.46 19.53 -12.20
CA ASN A 329 16.71 18.53 -12.97
C ASN A 329 15.37 18.17 -12.32
N VAL A 330 15.29 18.05 -11.00
CA VAL A 330 14.04 17.91 -10.25
C VAL A 330 13.13 19.10 -10.56
N ARG A 331 13.64 20.34 -10.66
CA ARG A 331 12.86 21.52 -11.07
C ARG A 331 12.33 21.47 -12.51
N ALA A 332 13.08 20.85 -13.43
CA ALA A 332 12.67 20.70 -14.83
C ALA A 332 11.72 19.51 -15.05
N PHE A 333 11.82 18.47 -14.22
CA PHE A 333 11.04 17.23 -14.31
C PHE A 333 9.77 17.26 -13.47
N THR A 334 9.77 17.87 -12.27
CA THR A 334 8.55 18.08 -11.44
C THR A 334 7.54 19.00 -12.10
N LYS A 335 7.98 19.94 -12.94
CA LYS A 335 7.08 20.71 -13.83
C LYS A 335 6.42 19.86 -14.93
N LYS A 336 6.90 18.65 -15.20
CA LYS A 336 6.43 17.78 -16.29
C LYS A 336 5.75 16.49 -15.83
N VAL A 337 6.07 15.99 -14.65
CA VAL A 337 5.48 14.78 -14.04
C VAL A 337 5.43 15.12 -12.56
N ILE A 338 4.30 15.52 -11.98
CA ILE A 338 3.21 14.67 -11.49
C ILE A 338 1.90 15.45 -11.65
N LYS A 339 1.23 15.25 -12.79
CA LYS A 339 -0.21 15.45 -12.88
C LYS A 339 -0.81 14.16 -12.36
N GLY A 340 -1.54 14.20 -11.23
CA GLY A 340 -2.39 13.07 -10.86
C GLY A 340 -3.32 12.69 -12.01
N LEU A 341 -3.99 11.54 -11.95
CA LEU A 341 -4.92 11.07 -12.99
C LEU A 341 -6.05 12.08 -13.33
N LYS A 342 -6.14 13.21 -12.61
CA LYS A 342 -7.01 14.37 -12.86
C LYS A 342 -6.29 15.73 -13.03
N GLY A 343 -4.98 15.77 -13.25
CA GLY A 343 -4.25 17.00 -13.58
C GLY A 343 -3.92 17.94 -12.42
N VAL A 344 -4.17 17.54 -11.16
CA VAL A 344 -3.82 18.32 -9.97
C VAL A 344 -2.48 17.84 -9.43
N GLU A 345 -1.54 18.76 -9.23
CA GLU A 345 -0.26 18.47 -8.55
C GLU A 345 -0.55 18.10 -7.09
N ASN A 346 -0.03 16.96 -6.65
CA ASN A 346 -0.16 16.52 -5.26
C ASN A 346 1.06 17.00 -4.47
N ILE A 347 0.85 18.01 -3.61
CA ILE A 347 1.91 18.60 -2.76
C ILE A 347 2.54 17.54 -1.85
N TYR A 348 1.82 16.47 -1.52
CA TYR A 348 2.27 15.43 -0.60
C TYR A 348 3.16 14.36 -1.23
N THR A 349 3.34 14.35 -2.56
CA THR A 349 4.10 13.31 -3.28
C THR A 349 5.06 13.92 -4.32
N GLN A 350 5.67 15.06 -4.04
CA GLN A 350 6.55 15.77 -4.99
C GLN A 350 7.94 15.12 -5.09
N HIS A 351 8.46 14.64 -3.97
CA HIS A 351 9.75 13.97 -3.89
C HIS A 351 9.77 12.70 -4.76
N THR A 352 10.85 12.53 -5.52
CA THR A 352 11.11 11.32 -6.30
C THR A 352 12.36 10.62 -5.75
N PRO A 353 12.30 9.32 -5.38
CA PRO A 353 13.46 8.59 -4.90
C PRO A 353 14.60 8.55 -5.90
N LEU A 354 15.85 8.56 -5.39
CA LEU A 354 17.04 8.55 -6.24
C LEU A 354 17.08 7.31 -7.17
N VAL A 355 16.58 6.16 -6.72
CA VAL A 355 16.54 4.94 -7.52
C VAL A 355 15.72 5.12 -8.80
N HIS A 356 14.63 5.88 -8.75
CA HIS A 356 13.80 6.15 -9.93
C HIS A 356 14.61 6.95 -10.97
N GLU A 357 15.34 7.97 -10.54
CA GLU A 357 16.20 8.76 -11.45
C GLU A 357 17.30 7.91 -12.07
N ILE A 358 17.96 7.07 -11.26
CA ILE A 358 19.02 6.17 -11.75
C ILE A 358 18.46 5.19 -12.78
N VAL A 359 17.30 4.58 -12.51
CA VAL A 359 16.66 3.63 -13.44
C VAL A 359 16.23 4.35 -14.73
N ASP A 360 15.64 5.54 -14.65
CA ASP A 360 15.30 6.33 -15.85
C ASP A 360 16.55 6.67 -16.69
N ASP A 361 17.66 7.02 -16.05
CA ASP A 361 18.92 7.27 -16.75
C ASP A 361 19.56 6.01 -17.32
N ILE A 362 19.38 4.84 -16.71
CA ILE A 362 19.76 3.54 -17.31
C ILE A 362 18.93 3.29 -18.56
N LEU A 363 17.60 3.42 -18.46
CA LEU A 363 16.68 3.18 -19.57
C LEU A 363 16.90 4.14 -20.75
N ARG A 364 17.38 5.35 -20.48
CA ARG A 364 17.73 6.37 -21.48
C ARG A 364 19.19 6.32 -21.94
N GLY A 365 20.02 5.43 -21.37
CA GLY A 365 21.45 5.33 -21.70
C GLY A 365 22.27 6.56 -21.30
N ARG A 366 21.85 7.30 -20.27
CA ARG A 366 22.51 8.52 -19.77
C ARG A 366 23.27 8.32 -18.47
N LEU A 367 23.18 7.14 -17.85
CA LEU A 367 23.87 6.86 -16.60
C LEU A 367 25.39 6.91 -16.80
N LYS A 368 26.07 7.75 -16.01
CA LYS A 368 27.52 7.95 -16.12
C LYS A 368 28.29 6.80 -15.48
N GLU A 369 29.09 6.09 -16.27
CA GLU A 369 29.95 5.00 -15.80
C GLU A 369 30.95 5.44 -14.71
N ALA A 370 31.41 6.70 -14.75
CA ALA A 370 32.29 7.24 -13.72
C ALA A 370 31.65 7.24 -12.31
N SER A 371 30.32 7.38 -12.24
CA SER A 371 29.56 7.32 -10.99
C SER A 371 29.06 5.90 -10.70
N TYR A 372 28.77 5.12 -11.73
CA TYR A 372 28.24 3.76 -11.66
C TYR A 372 29.05 2.80 -12.57
N PRO A 373 30.23 2.35 -12.11
CA PRO A 373 31.13 1.55 -12.94
C PRO A 373 30.65 0.10 -13.10
N TYR A 374 30.87 -0.48 -14.29
CA TYR A 374 30.59 -1.88 -14.56
C TYR A 374 31.64 -2.82 -13.94
N VAL A 375 31.19 -3.99 -13.50
CA VAL A 375 32.05 -5.09 -13.02
C VAL A 375 31.52 -6.41 -13.58
N PRO A 376 32.34 -7.21 -14.30
CA PRO A 376 33.68 -6.90 -14.80
C PRO A 376 33.71 -5.66 -15.72
N LYS A 377 34.88 -5.02 -15.81
CA LYS A 377 35.13 -3.96 -16.80
C LYS A 377 35.20 -4.61 -18.19
N TYR A 378 34.07 -4.78 -18.85
CA TYR A 378 34.04 -5.23 -20.23
C TYR A 378 34.23 -4.03 -21.15
N SER A 379 35.28 -4.07 -21.97
CA SER A 379 35.64 -3.03 -22.93
C SER A 379 34.68 -2.92 -24.14
N SER A 380 33.63 -3.74 -24.20
CA SER A 380 32.80 -3.96 -25.38
C SER A 380 31.28 -3.79 -25.14
N PHE A 381 30.86 -3.17 -24.03
CA PHE A 381 29.50 -2.61 -23.96
C PHE A 381 29.45 -1.33 -24.81
N GLU A 382 29.62 -1.48 -26.12
CA GLU A 382 29.45 -0.40 -27.09
C GLU A 382 27.99 0.07 -27.03
N ASN A 383 27.75 1.19 -26.33
CA ASN A 383 26.76 2.26 -26.56
C ASN A 383 25.30 1.93 -26.96
N SER A 384 24.83 0.68 -26.93
CA SER A 384 23.51 0.31 -27.48
C SER A 384 22.80 -0.81 -26.71
N SER A 385 23.25 -1.17 -25.52
CA SER A 385 22.60 -2.25 -24.76
C SER A 385 21.39 -1.70 -24.02
N ARG A 386 20.22 -1.73 -24.66
CA ARG A 386 18.95 -1.57 -23.95
C ARG A 386 18.83 -2.75 -22.97
N PHE A 387 18.93 -2.50 -21.67
CA PHE A 387 18.71 -3.54 -20.68
C PHE A 387 17.21 -3.87 -20.66
N GLN A 388 16.88 -5.16 -20.78
CA GLN A 388 15.49 -5.63 -20.70
C GLN A 388 15.09 -5.83 -19.24
N ASP A 389 15.95 -6.47 -18.45
CA ASP A 389 15.72 -6.77 -17.04
C ASP A 389 16.75 -6.02 -16.19
N ILE A 390 16.26 -5.26 -15.20
CA ILE A 390 17.09 -4.54 -14.23
C ILE A 390 16.72 -5.04 -12.84
N ILE A 391 17.69 -5.64 -12.15
CA ILE A 391 17.56 -6.06 -10.75
C ILE A 391 18.24 -5.00 -9.90
N VAL A 392 17.49 -4.36 -9.01
CA VAL A 392 18.03 -3.36 -8.09
C VAL A 392 18.18 -3.95 -6.69
N PHE A 393 19.37 -3.81 -6.11
CA PHE A 393 19.66 -4.18 -4.74
C PHE A 393 20.16 -2.97 -3.96
N ILE A 394 19.42 -2.57 -2.91
CA ILE A 394 19.79 -1.45 -2.04
C ILE A 394 20.33 -1.99 -0.71
N ALA A 395 21.64 -1.90 -0.52
CA ALA A 395 22.29 -2.29 0.73
C ALA A 395 21.87 -1.30 1.84
N GLY A 396 21.21 -1.83 2.88
CA GLY A 396 20.64 -1.02 3.96
C GLY A 396 19.10 -0.95 3.94
N GLY A 397 18.45 -1.56 2.94
CA GLY A 397 17.00 -1.70 2.88
C GLY A 397 16.36 -0.86 1.78
N VAL A 398 15.29 -1.42 1.20
CA VAL A 398 14.40 -0.77 0.24
C VAL A 398 13.15 -0.28 0.97
N THR A 399 12.62 0.85 0.55
CA THR A 399 11.36 1.39 1.05
C THR A 399 10.20 1.05 0.13
N TYR A 400 8.96 1.09 0.63
CA TYR A 400 7.78 0.90 -0.23
C TYR A 400 7.56 2.02 -1.26
N GLU A 401 8.16 3.20 -1.04
CA GLU A 401 8.15 4.28 -2.05
C GLU A 401 9.10 3.97 -3.21
N GLU A 402 10.18 3.23 -2.95
CA GLU A 402 11.13 2.79 -3.98
C GLU A 402 10.67 1.55 -4.72
N SER A 403 9.76 0.75 -4.15
CA SER A 403 9.20 -0.43 -4.80
C SER A 403 8.04 -0.10 -5.74
N ARG A 404 7.49 1.11 -5.65
CA ARG A 404 6.48 1.64 -6.57
C ARG A 404 7.13 2.07 -7.88
#